data_AF-A0A4R8K2R8-F1
#
_entry.id   AF-A0A4R8K2R8-F1
#
_cell.length_a   1.000
_cell.length_b   1.000
_cell.length_c   1.000
_cell.angle_alpha   90.00
_cell.angle_beta   90.00
_cell.angle_gamma   90.00
#
_symmetry.space_group_name_H-M   'P 1'
#
loop_
_entity.id
_entity.type
_entity.pdbx_description
1 polymer ?
#
loop_
_entity_poly.entity_id
_entity_poly.type
_entity_poly.pdbx_seq_one_letter_code
_entity_poly.pdbx_strand_id
1 'polypeptide(L)' 'MNADNLGTLSGHETKLRAWLSDWYDHAFATGFIRPPFILDDATALRLEGYFDVGLTPAEGVNAIFGVVH' A
#
# COMPACT_ATOMS: atom_id res chain seq x y z
N MET A 1 19.87 18.02 19.31
CA MET A 1 19.75 16.67 18.69
C MET A 1 18.69 15.95 19.51
N ASN A 2 17.43 15.93 19.02
CA ASN A 2 16.31 15.32 19.75
C ASN A 2 16.04 13.95 19.13
N ALA A 3 16.14 12.90 19.95
CA ALA A 3 16.20 11.50 19.52
C ALA A 3 14.92 10.74 19.89
N ASP A 4 13.76 11.42 19.84
CA ASP A 4 12.51 10.90 20.41
C ASP A 4 11.40 10.72 19.35
N ASN A 5 11.70 10.98 18.08
CA ASN A 5 10.79 10.77 16.93
C ASN A 5 10.75 9.31 16.43
N LEU A 6 10.98 8.32 17.30
CA LEU A 6 11.04 6.90 16.92
C LEU A 6 10.01 6.00 17.63
N GLY A 7 9.17 6.54 18.51
CA GLY A 7 8.27 5.72 19.34
C GLY A 7 6.81 5.63 18.91
N THR A 8 6.36 6.49 18.01
CA THR A 8 4.94 6.54 17.61
C THR A 8 4.85 6.78 16.12
N LEU A 9 5.10 5.75 15.31
CA LEU A 9 4.41 5.69 14.03
C LEU A 9 2.93 5.82 14.39
N SER A 10 2.32 6.93 13.98
CA SER A 10 0.93 7.21 14.27
C SER A 10 0.13 5.94 13.95
N GLY A 11 -0.89 5.58 14.73
CA GLY A 11 -1.65 4.33 14.49
C GLY A 11 -2.15 4.21 13.05
N HIS A 12 -2.25 5.34 12.35
CA HIS A 12 -2.45 5.47 10.91
C HIS A 12 -1.32 4.85 10.06
N GLU A 13 -0.06 5.26 10.22
CA GLU A 13 1.08 4.72 9.46
C GLU A 13 1.27 3.22 9.67
N THR A 14 1.04 2.73 10.89
CA THR A 14 1.13 1.28 11.16
C THR A 14 0.05 0.51 10.42
N LYS A 15 -1.19 1.02 10.41
CA LYS A 15 -2.30 0.42 9.66
C LYS A 15 -2.07 0.50 8.14
N LEU A 16 -1.61 1.64 7.65
CA LEU A 16 -1.26 1.84 6.24
C LEU A 16 -0.16 0.85 5.80
N ARG A 17 0.87 0.64 6.63
CA ARG A 17 1.97 -0.28 6.32
C ARG A 17 1.51 -1.74 6.33
N ALA A 18 0.63 -2.12 7.24
CA ALA A 18 0.01 -3.44 7.23
C ALA A 18 -0.84 -3.62 5.96
N TRP A 19 -1.69 -2.63 5.66
CA TRP A 19 -2.54 -2.62 4.46
C TRP A 19 -1.72 -2.72 3.15
N LEU A 20 -0.62 -1.97 3.05
CA LEU A 20 0.31 -2.03 1.90
C LEU A 20 0.99 -3.40 1.78
N SER A 21 1.27 -4.06 2.90
CA SER A 21 1.86 -5.41 2.90
C SER A 21 0.86 -6.45 2.38
N ASP A 22 -0.39 -6.40 2.84
CA ASP A 22 -1.49 -7.22 2.29
C ASP A 22 -1.74 -6.92 0.81
N TRP A 23 -1.68 -5.64 0.41
CA TRP A 23 -1.82 -5.22 -0.98
C TRP A 23 -0.72 -5.82 -1.86
N TYR A 24 0.52 -5.78 -1.39
CA TYR A 24 1.66 -6.36 -2.10
C TYR A 24 1.54 -7.88 -2.20
N ASP A 25 1.17 -8.57 -1.11
CA ASP A 25 0.97 -10.01 -1.12
C ASP A 25 -0.13 -10.42 -2.10
N HIS A 26 -1.25 -9.69 -2.12
CA HIS A 26 -2.36 -9.95 -3.05
C HIS A 26 -1.96 -9.70 -4.50
N ALA A 27 -1.26 -8.59 -4.77
CA ALA A 27 -0.75 -8.28 -6.11
C ALA A 27 0.26 -9.34 -6.58
N PHE A 28 1.10 -9.85 -5.68
CA PHE A 28 2.07 -10.90 -5.96
C PHE A 28 1.38 -12.24 -6.20
N ALA A 29 0.44 -12.64 -5.35
CA ALA A 29 -0.33 -13.88 -5.47
C ALA A 29 -1.17 -13.91 -6.75
N THR A 30 -1.69 -12.76 -7.19
CA THR A 30 -2.42 -12.63 -8.45
C THR A 30 -1.48 -12.57 -9.66
N GLY A 31 -0.18 -12.35 -9.46
CA GLY A 31 0.82 -12.24 -10.52
C GLY A 31 0.91 -10.88 -11.20
N PHE A 32 0.31 -9.83 -10.62
CA PHE A 32 0.40 -8.46 -11.13
C PHE A 32 1.78 -7.83 -10.90
N ILE A 33 2.42 -8.14 -9.77
CA ILE A 33 3.77 -7.67 -9.44
C ILE A 33 4.74 -8.84 -9.33
N ARG A 34 5.99 -8.61 -9.71
CA ARG A 34 7.06 -9.59 -9.56
C ARG A 34 8.33 -8.91 -9.03
N PRO A 35 9.03 -9.50 -8.05
CA PRO A 35 10.30 -8.95 -7.58
C PRO A 35 11.35 -8.89 -8.70
N PRO A 36 12.19 -7.83 -8.75
CA PRO A 36 12.14 -6.63 -7.90
C PRO A 36 11.07 -5.65 -8.37
N PHE A 37 10.07 -5.38 -7.53
CA PHE A 37 9.04 -4.37 -7.79
C PHE A 37 9.31 -3.16 -6.90
N ILE A 38 9.40 -1.98 -7.52
CA ILE A 38 9.56 -0.71 -6.82
C ILE A 38 8.27 0.07 -7.00
N LEU A 39 7.72 0.56 -5.89
CA LEU A 39 6.59 1.47 -5.90
C LEU A 39 7.10 2.87 -6.27
N ASP A 40 6.63 3.41 -7.39
CA ASP A 40 6.78 4.83 -7.70
C ASP A 40 6.00 5.70 -6.71
N ASP A 41 6.50 6.90 -6.43
CA ASP A 41 5.83 7.88 -5.55
C ASP A 41 4.37 8.15 -5.96
N ALA A 42 4.08 8.17 -7.26
CA ALA A 42 2.71 8.37 -7.76
C ALA A 42 1.79 7.19 -7.41
N THR A 43 2.31 5.96 -7.42
CA THR A 43 1.58 4.74 -7.06
C THR A 43 1.40 4.67 -5.55
N ALA A 44 2.44 5.02 -4.78
CA ALA A 44 2.37 5.12 -3.33
C ALA A 44 1.30 6.13 -2.87
N LEU A 45 1.28 7.32 -3.49
CA LEU A 45 0.27 8.35 -3.19
C LEU A 45 -1.16 7.87 -3.48
N ARG A 46 -1.36 7.12 -4.58
CA ARG A 46 -2.66 6.51 -4.88
C ARG A 46 -3.07 5.48 -3.83
N LEU A 47 -2.14 4.63 -3.40
CA LEU A 47 -2.41 3.63 -2.36
C LEU A 47 -2.78 4.26 -1.03
N GLU A 48 -2.10 5.34 -0.65
CA GLU A 48 -2.48 6.13 0.53
C GLU A 48 -3.90 6.69 0.41
N GLY A 49 -4.24 7.25 -0.75
CA GLY A 49 -5.61 7.73 -1.01
C GLY A 49 -6.66 6.61 -0.96
N TYR A 50 -6.33 5.40 -1.43
CA TYR A 50 -7.24 4.25 -1.34
C TYR A 50 -7.44 3.79 0.11
N PHE A 51 -6.37 3.81 0.90
CA PHE A 51 -6.46 3.53 2.32
C PHE A 51 -7.31 4.58 3.06
N ASP A 52 -7.13 5.87 2.75
CA ASP A 52 -7.87 6.98 3.37
C ASP A 52 -9.38 6.89 3.13
N VAL A 53 -9.79 6.52 1.91
CA VAL A 53 -11.22 6.31 1.58
C VAL A 53 -11.74 4.92 1.97
N GLY A 54 -10.90 4.09 2.60
CA GLY A 54 -11.29 2.82 3.22
C GLY A 54 -11.39 1.62 2.28
N LEU A 55 -10.71 1.63 1.12
CA LEU A 55 -10.65 0.46 0.24
C LEU A 55 -9.96 -0.71 0.92
N THR A 56 -10.34 -1.93 0.54
CA THR A 56 -9.57 -3.12 0.88
C THR A 56 -8.29 -3.21 0.03
N PRO A 57 -7.25 -3.93 0.51
CA PRO A 57 -6.03 -4.13 -0.27
C PRO A 57 -6.31 -4.74 -1.64
N ALA A 58 -7.21 -5.73 -1.72
CA ALA A 58 -7.60 -6.37 -2.98
C ALA A 58 -8.25 -5.38 -3.97
N GLU A 59 -9.14 -4.51 -3.49
CA GLU A 59 -9.72 -3.45 -4.33
C GLU A 59 -8.66 -2.44 -4.77
N GLY A 60 -7.70 -2.11 -3.92
CA GLY A 60 -6.57 -1.26 -4.29
C GLY A 60 -5.71 -1.90 -5.38
N VAL A 61 -5.47 -3.22 -5.34
CA VAL A 61 -4.75 -3.95 -6.41
C VAL A 61 -5.54 -3.86 -7.69
N ASN A 62 -6.86 -4.10 -7.64
CA ASN A 62 -7.71 -4.01 -8.82
C ASN A 62 -7.86 -2.58 -9.34
N ALA A 63 -7.79 -1.55 -8.49
CA ALA A 63 -7.81 -0.16 -8.91
C ALA A 63 -6.51 0.27 -9.61
N ILE A 64 -5.38 -0.38 -9.32
CA ILE A 64 -4.08 -0.09 -9.94
C ILE A 64 -3.82 -0.96 -11.18
N PHE A 65 -4.09 -2.27 -11.07
CA PHE A 65 -3.76 -3.26 -12.09
C PHE A 65 -4.98 -3.90 -12.76
N GLY A 66 -6.17 -3.72 -12.18
CA GLY A 66 -7.40 -4.29 -12.72
C GLY A 66 -7.73 -3.64 -14.04
N VAL A 67 -7.64 -4.44 -15.10
CA VAL A 67 -8.19 -4.10 -16.40
C VAL A 67 -9.70 -4.23 -16.27
N VAL A 68 -10.42 -3.13 -16.48
CA VAL A 68 -11.86 -3.17 -16.71
C VAL A 68 -12.09 -4.10 -17.91
N HIS A 69 -12.69 -5.27 -17.67
CA HIS A 69 -13.15 -6.16 -18.74
C HIS A 69 -14.50 -5.67 -19.26
#